data_AF-A0AA42J0V2-F1
#
_entry.id   AF-A0AA42J0V2-F1
#
_cell.length_a   1.000
_cell.length_b   1.000
_cell.length_c   1.000
_cell.angle_alpha   90.00
_cell.angle_beta   90.00
_cell.angle_gamma   90.00
#
_symmetry.space_group_name_H-M   'P 1'
#
loop_
_entity.id
_entity.type
_entity.pdbx_description
1 polymer ?
#
loop_
_entity_poly.entity_id
_entity_poly.type
_entity_poly.pdbx_seq_one_letter_code
_entity_poly.pdbx_strand_id
1 'polypeptide(L)'
;MTKEQCVELLVMIKSCHPKFELQIYQKDNNYTEACKYWIAFLIELDYNMALIAIRKLINTSKWVPTIADIKEAYAELLLPEVVDDEKAWGLVINAIGKYGGIYAQDKAMEELPLQVREAVKWVGGIKAISMCPTESIEPLRGQFTKAMKAVNERVRKELSLGPKLSGQIDQIRLDKKEEMFELINSEPVKQITYGPVTDDKKIDYNIKQCGMLREVYARAQEGRLTNE
;
A
#
# COMPACT_ATOMS: atom_id res chain seq x y z
N MET A 1 -13.98 -5.74 22.49
CA MET A 1 -14.86 -5.36 23.62
C MET A 1 -15.89 -6.46 23.91
N THR A 2 -16.65 -6.39 25.00
CA THR A 2 -17.79 -7.30 25.24
C THR A 2 -19.05 -6.86 24.49
N LYS A 3 -20.09 -7.72 24.43
CA LYS A 3 -21.36 -7.38 23.77
C LYS A 3 -22.06 -6.23 24.49
N GLU A 4 -22.03 -6.24 25.82
CA GLU A 4 -22.64 -5.25 26.70
C GLU A 4 -21.98 -3.89 26.51
N GLN A 5 -20.64 -3.87 26.47
CA GLN A 5 -19.85 -2.68 26.16
C GLN A 5 -20.18 -2.12 24.76
N CYS A 6 -20.32 -2.97 23.76
CA CYS A 6 -20.69 -2.53 22.42
C CYS A 6 -22.10 -1.92 22.42
N VAL A 7 -23.06 -2.51 23.14
CA VAL A 7 -24.42 -2.00 23.25
C VAL A 7 -24.44 -0.65 23.97
N GLU A 8 -23.64 -0.46 25.02
CA GLU A 8 -23.48 0.83 25.70
C GLU A 8 -23.05 1.94 24.72
N LEU A 9 -22.08 1.65 23.86
CA LEU A 9 -21.64 2.59 22.82
C LEU A 9 -22.75 2.91 21.81
N LEU A 10 -23.56 1.92 21.41
CA LEU A 10 -24.70 2.14 20.51
C LEU A 10 -25.81 2.98 21.18
N VAL A 11 -26.06 2.77 22.47
CA VAL A 11 -26.98 3.58 23.26
C VAL A 11 -26.48 5.02 23.31
N MET A 12 -25.18 5.24 23.54
CA MET A 12 -24.58 6.57 23.51
C MET A 12 -24.81 7.28 22.17
N ILE A 13 -24.54 6.60 21.05
CA ILE A 13 -24.79 7.16 19.70
C ILE A 13 -26.26 7.52 19.54
N LYS A 14 -27.18 6.63 19.97
CA LYS A 14 -28.62 6.88 19.91
C LYS A 14 -29.05 8.10 20.71
N SER A 15 -28.49 8.29 21.89
CA SER A 15 -28.77 9.44 22.75
C SER A 15 -28.24 10.76 22.18
N CYS A 16 -27.08 10.73 21.52
CA CYS A 16 -26.47 11.93 20.94
C CYS A 16 -26.98 12.27 19.54
N HIS A 17 -27.49 11.29 18.78
CA HIS A 17 -28.02 11.47 17.44
C HIS A 17 -29.48 10.98 17.37
N PRO A 18 -30.47 11.87 17.51
CA PRO A 18 -31.89 11.48 17.51
C PRO A 18 -32.35 10.75 16.24
N LYS A 19 -31.69 10.99 15.11
CA LYS A 19 -31.94 10.32 13.82
C LYS A 19 -31.37 8.90 13.74
N PHE A 20 -30.66 8.43 14.78
CA PHE A 20 -30.16 7.06 14.85
C PHE A 20 -31.28 6.11 15.28
N GLU A 21 -32.02 5.61 14.30
CA GLU A 21 -33.21 4.78 14.48
C GLU A 21 -32.92 3.30 14.74
N LEU A 22 -31.71 2.95 15.21
CA LEU A 22 -31.39 1.58 15.57
C LEU A 22 -32.25 1.11 16.75
N GLN A 23 -33.04 0.05 16.54
CA GLN A 23 -33.74 -0.67 17.60
C GLN A 23 -32.78 -1.69 18.21
N ILE A 24 -32.47 -1.55 19.49
CA ILE A 24 -31.45 -2.37 20.17
C ILE A 24 -32.08 -3.68 20.69
N TYR A 25 -33.20 -3.56 21.40
CA TYR A 25 -33.87 -4.68 22.05
C TYR A 25 -35.21 -5.02 21.37
N GLN A 26 -35.52 -6.31 21.33
CA GLN A 26 -36.84 -6.85 21.03
C GLN A 26 -37.74 -6.78 22.27
N LYS A 27 -39.03 -7.07 22.09
CA LYS A 27 -40.01 -7.12 23.21
C LYS A 27 -39.63 -8.14 24.28
N ASP A 28 -38.96 -9.22 23.91
CA ASP A 28 -38.54 -10.29 24.82
C ASP A 28 -37.16 -10.05 25.45
N ASN A 29 -36.68 -8.80 25.45
CA ASN A 29 -35.38 -8.38 25.98
C ASN A 29 -34.13 -8.97 25.28
N ASN A 30 -34.31 -9.66 24.15
CA ASN A 30 -33.23 -10.12 23.27
C ASN A 30 -32.77 -9.01 22.31
N TYR A 31 -31.54 -9.07 21.80
CA TYR A 31 -31.06 -8.13 20.79
C TYR A 31 -31.79 -8.33 19.44
N THR A 32 -32.10 -7.22 18.76
CA THR A 32 -32.61 -7.29 17.38
C THR A 32 -31.53 -7.80 16.42
N GLU A 33 -31.93 -8.33 15.25
CA GLU A 33 -30.98 -8.74 14.22
C GLU A 33 -30.07 -7.60 13.76
N ALA A 34 -30.63 -6.40 13.60
CA ALA A 34 -29.84 -5.21 13.28
C ALA A 34 -28.77 -4.95 14.34
N CYS A 35 -29.13 -5.00 15.63
CA CYS A 35 -28.17 -4.83 16.72
C CYS A 35 -27.10 -5.93 16.72
N LYS A 36 -27.47 -7.19 16.46
CA LYS A 36 -26.52 -8.30 16.36
C LYS A 36 -25.47 -8.07 15.27
N TYR A 37 -25.85 -7.53 14.11
CA TYR A 37 -24.88 -7.18 13.06
C TYR A 37 -23.96 -6.05 13.48
N TRP A 38 -24.49 -4.98 14.08
CA TRP A 38 -23.66 -3.89 14.62
C TRP A 38 -22.63 -4.41 15.63
N ILE A 39 -23.07 -5.28 16.55
CA ILE A 39 -22.17 -5.95 17.50
C ILE A 39 -21.12 -6.76 16.74
N ALA A 40 -21.51 -7.60 15.78
CA ALA A 40 -20.58 -8.45 15.04
C ALA A 40 -19.47 -7.65 14.34
N PHE A 41 -19.76 -6.44 13.85
CA PHE A 41 -18.77 -5.59 13.20
C PHE A 41 -17.87 -4.79 14.15
N LEU A 42 -18.34 -4.48 15.35
CA LEU A 42 -17.64 -3.61 16.30
C LEU A 42 -17.00 -4.36 17.48
N ILE A 43 -17.37 -5.62 17.72
CA ILE A 43 -16.90 -6.41 18.87
C ILE A 43 -15.38 -6.58 18.91
N GLU A 44 -14.72 -6.58 17.75
CA GLU A 44 -13.26 -6.71 17.62
C GLU A 44 -12.50 -5.46 18.10
N LEU A 45 -13.17 -4.31 18.21
CA LEU A 45 -12.52 -3.06 18.61
C LEU A 45 -12.25 -3.04 20.13
N ASP A 46 -11.16 -2.38 20.53
CA ASP A 46 -10.92 -2.05 21.93
C ASP A 46 -11.98 -1.05 22.43
N TYR A 47 -12.50 -1.26 23.64
CA TYR A 47 -13.58 -0.45 24.17
C TYR A 47 -13.17 1.01 24.39
N ASN A 48 -12.01 1.26 25.00
CA ASN A 48 -11.56 2.61 25.34
C ASN A 48 -11.28 3.42 24.07
N MET A 49 -10.62 2.79 23.10
CA MET A 49 -10.37 3.41 21.80
C MET A 49 -11.65 3.65 21.01
N ALA A 50 -12.60 2.70 21.01
CA ALA A 50 -13.90 2.87 20.35
C ALA A 50 -14.73 4.00 20.99
N LEU A 51 -14.70 4.13 22.32
CA LEU A 51 -15.35 5.22 23.03
C LEU A 51 -14.76 6.58 22.60
N ILE A 52 -13.43 6.70 22.51
CA ILE A 52 -12.78 7.94 22.04
C ILE A 52 -13.16 8.23 20.58
N ALA A 53 -13.16 7.22 19.71
CA ALA A 53 -13.54 7.36 18.30
C ALA A 53 -15.00 7.85 18.15
N ILE A 54 -15.93 7.27 18.89
CA ILE A 54 -17.34 7.68 18.88
C ILE A 54 -17.49 9.10 19.44
N ARG A 55 -16.80 9.44 20.53
CA ARG A 55 -16.81 10.81 21.06
C ARG A 55 -16.27 11.80 20.04
N LYS A 56 -15.21 11.46 19.30
CA LYS A 56 -14.69 12.29 18.21
C LYS A 56 -15.80 12.54 17.18
N LEU A 57 -16.44 11.49 16.69
CA LEU A 57 -17.52 11.58 15.69
C LEU A 57 -18.70 12.45 16.17
N ILE A 58 -19.13 12.28 17.42
CA ILE A 58 -20.21 13.09 18.00
C ILE A 58 -19.85 14.58 18.02
N ASN A 59 -18.58 14.93 18.23
CA ASN A 59 -18.12 16.32 18.28
C ASN A 59 -17.85 16.92 16.89
N THR A 60 -17.48 16.11 15.89
CA THR A 60 -17.03 16.61 14.58
C THR A 60 -18.02 16.38 13.44
N SER A 61 -18.93 15.42 13.57
CA SER A 61 -19.90 15.07 12.52
C SER A 61 -21.30 15.58 12.85
N LYS A 62 -21.95 16.19 11.85
CA LYS A 62 -23.38 16.55 11.92
C LYS A 62 -24.29 15.38 11.54
N TRP A 63 -23.72 14.31 11.00
CA TRP A 63 -24.43 13.18 10.43
C TRP A 63 -24.42 12.00 11.40
N VAL A 64 -25.45 11.16 11.27
CA VAL A 64 -25.53 9.91 12.03
C VAL A 64 -24.36 9.02 11.63
N PRO A 65 -23.50 8.60 12.58
CA PRO A 65 -22.32 7.80 12.23
C PRO A 65 -22.73 6.40 11.76
N THR A 66 -22.08 5.94 10.70
CA THR A 66 -22.15 4.57 10.20
C THR A 66 -21.11 3.68 10.87
N ILE A 67 -21.21 2.36 10.69
CA ILE A 67 -20.18 1.40 11.12
C ILE A 67 -18.81 1.75 10.51
N ALA A 68 -18.81 2.19 9.25
CA ALA A 68 -17.59 2.60 8.56
C ALA A 68 -16.97 3.83 9.22
N ASP A 69 -17.77 4.86 9.54
CA ASP A 69 -17.27 6.08 10.20
C ASP A 69 -16.63 5.76 11.55
N ILE A 70 -17.24 4.86 12.34
CA ILE A 70 -16.70 4.43 13.65
C ILE A 70 -15.36 3.72 13.47
N LYS A 71 -15.29 2.76 12.53
CA LYS A 71 -14.06 2.02 12.24
C LYS A 71 -12.96 2.92 11.68
N GLU A 72 -13.34 3.91 10.89
CA GLU A 72 -12.41 4.88 10.32
C GLU A 72 -11.86 5.82 11.41
N ALA A 73 -12.71 6.35 12.27
CA ALA A 73 -12.29 7.16 13.42
C ALA A 73 -11.46 6.36 14.42
N TYR A 74 -11.74 5.07 14.59
CA TYR A 74 -10.94 4.14 15.40
C TYR A 74 -9.56 3.89 14.77
N ALA A 75 -9.50 3.65 13.46
CA ALA A 75 -8.25 3.43 12.74
C ALA A 75 -7.31 4.64 12.82
N GLU A 76 -7.86 5.86 12.79
CA GLU A 76 -7.07 7.08 12.99
C GLU A 76 -6.38 7.14 14.36
N LEU A 77 -6.97 6.54 15.40
CA LEU A 77 -6.36 6.49 16.74
C LEU A 77 -5.24 5.45 16.84
N LEU A 78 -5.26 4.43 15.97
CA LEU A 78 -4.22 3.40 15.90
C LEU A 78 -2.98 3.86 15.13
N LEU A 79 -3.15 4.83 14.22
CA LEU A 79 -2.05 5.36 13.43
C LEU A 79 -1.10 6.13 14.37
N PRO A 80 0.17 5.71 14.50
CA PRO A 80 1.17 6.56 15.14
C PRO A 80 1.29 7.81 14.27
N GLU A 81 0.96 8.97 14.85
CA GLU A 81 0.94 10.32 14.25
C GLU A 81 0.97 10.29 12.72
N VAL A 82 -0.21 10.30 12.07
CA VAL A 82 -0.32 10.40 10.59
C VAL A 82 0.72 11.38 10.12
N VAL A 83 1.75 10.88 9.41
CA VAL A 83 2.85 11.75 9.01
C VAL A 83 2.26 12.69 7.98
N ASP A 84 2.08 13.94 8.41
CA ASP A 84 1.61 15.03 7.57
C ASP A 84 2.45 15.05 6.29
N ASP A 85 1.81 15.23 5.14
CA ASP A 85 2.45 15.05 3.85
C ASP A 85 3.66 15.98 3.67
N GLU A 86 3.59 17.19 4.25
CA GLU A 86 4.67 18.17 4.18
C GLU A 86 5.78 17.87 5.18
N LYS A 87 5.41 17.43 6.40
CA LYS A 87 6.37 16.92 7.38
C LYS A 87 7.13 15.70 6.81
N ALA A 88 6.44 14.81 6.10
CA ALA A 88 7.02 13.65 5.44
C ALA A 88 8.04 14.06 4.39
N TRP A 89 7.72 15.05 3.54
CA TRP A 89 8.67 15.57 2.57
C TRP A 89 9.92 16.15 3.24
N GLY A 90 9.75 16.91 4.32
CA GLY A 90 10.86 17.43 5.12
C GLY A 90 11.77 16.34 5.67
N LEU A 91 11.20 15.22 6.14
CA LEU A 91 11.98 14.06 6.60
C LEU A 91 12.81 13.45 5.47
N VAL A 92 12.25 13.33 4.26
CA VAL A 92 12.96 12.81 3.08
C VAL A 92 14.14 13.69 2.70
N ILE A 93 13.93 15.01 2.62
CA ILE A 93 14.99 15.96 2.27
C ILE A 93 16.10 15.96 3.34
N ASN A 94 15.74 15.88 4.62
CA ASN A 94 16.70 15.82 5.71
C ASN A 94 17.54 14.53 5.66
N ALA A 95 16.91 13.37 5.45
CA ALA A 95 17.61 12.10 5.31
C ALA A 95 18.57 12.10 4.10
N ILE A 96 18.15 12.70 2.98
CA ILE A 96 19.00 12.88 1.79
C ILE A 96 20.21 13.77 2.10
N GLY A 97 20.00 14.89 2.79
CA GLY A 97 21.06 15.82 3.17
C GLY A 97 22.06 15.20 4.15
N LYS A 98 21.59 14.34 5.07
CA LYS A 98 22.41 13.70 6.10
C LYS A 98 23.31 12.59 5.56
N TYR A 99 22.80 11.72 4.71
CA TYR A 99 23.54 10.53 4.25
C TYR A 99 24.11 10.66 2.83
N GLY A 100 23.71 11.68 2.08
CA GLY A 100 24.09 11.84 0.68
C GLY A 100 23.22 10.95 -0.20
N GLY A 101 22.17 11.55 -0.77
CA GLY A 101 21.09 10.81 -1.43
C GLY A 101 21.48 9.90 -2.60
N ILE A 102 22.63 10.09 -3.24
CA ILE A 102 23.09 9.15 -4.29
C ILE A 102 23.93 8.00 -3.70
N TYR A 103 24.73 8.29 -2.68
CA TYR A 103 25.79 7.42 -2.19
C TYR A 103 25.33 6.44 -1.10
N ALA A 104 24.35 6.83 -0.29
CA ALA A 104 23.87 6.02 0.83
C ALA A 104 22.33 6.00 0.91
N GLN A 105 21.71 5.54 -0.18
CA GLN A 105 20.25 5.43 -0.31
C GLN A 105 19.63 4.55 0.78
N ASP A 106 20.27 3.43 1.09
CA ASP A 106 19.76 2.47 2.08
C ASP A 106 19.70 3.10 3.47
N LYS A 107 20.76 3.81 3.88
CA LYS A 107 20.81 4.53 5.17
C LYS A 107 19.75 5.63 5.24
N ALA A 108 19.56 6.38 4.15
CA ALA A 108 18.52 7.40 4.06
C ALA A 108 17.12 6.78 4.17
N MET A 109 16.88 5.64 3.53
CA MET A 109 15.61 4.92 3.62
C MET A 109 15.36 4.34 5.02
N GLU A 110 16.40 3.80 5.68
CA GLU A 110 16.30 3.20 7.01
C GLU A 110 15.95 4.20 8.11
N GLU A 111 16.29 5.48 7.96
CA GLU A 111 15.92 6.53 8.91
C GLU A 111 14.45 6.95 8.79
N LEU A 112 13.82 6.77 7.62
CA LEU A 112 12.45 7.21 7.39
C LEU A 112 11.42 6.30 8.06
N PRO A 113 10.24 6.82 8.46
CA PRO A 113 9.11 5.97 8.86
C PRO A 113 8.65 5.05 7.71
N LEU A 114 8.10 3.87 8.05
CA LEU A 114 7.71 2.85 7.06
C LEU A 114 6.78 3.39 5.96
N GLN A 115 5.79 4.21 6.33
CA GLN A 115 4.85 4.83 5.38
C GLN A 115 5.57 5.78 4.41
N VAL A 116 6.50 6.57 4.92
CA VAL A 116 7.29 7.52 4.12
C VAL A 116 8.21 6.75 3.16
N ARG A 117 8.81 5.64 3.60
CA ARG A 117 9.58 4.76 2.71
C ARG A 117 8.74 4.24 1.55
N GLU A 118 7.50 3.84 1.80
CA GLU A 118 6.61 3.35 0.75
C GLU A 118 6.30 4.45 -0.27
N ALA A 119 5.96 5.66 0.18
CA ALA A 119 5.74 6.81 -0.69
C ALA A 119 6.98 7.17 -1.52
N VAL A 120 8.18 7.14 -0.90
CA VAL A 120 9.46 7.35 -1.60
C VAL A 120 9.68 6.31 -2.70
N LYS A 121 9.35 5.04 -2.46
CA LYS A 121 9.47 3.98 -3.49
C LYS A 121 8.57 4.26 -4.69
N TRP A 122 7.36 4.77 -4.48
CA TRP A 122 6.40 5.04 -5.55
C TRP A 122 6.85 6.18 -6.48
N VAL A 123 7.63 7.13 -5.96
CA VAL A 123 8.23 8.21 -6.76
C VAL A 123 9.63 7.87 -7.32
N GLY A 124 10.03 6.59 -7.28
CA GLY A 124 11.29 6.11 -7.87
C GLY A 124 12.48 6.06 -6.91
N GLY A 125 12.27 6.28 -5.62
CA GLY A 125 13.28 6.11 -4.57
C GLY A 125 14.15 7.35 -4.31
N ILE A 126 15.01 7.26 -3.30
CA ILE A 126 15.88 8.35 -2.85
C ILE A 126 16.79 8.87 -3.98
N LYS A 127 17.30 7.96 -4.84
CA LYS A 127 18.15 8.34 -5.98
C LYS A 127 17.43 9.25 -6.96
N ALA A 128 16.21 8.88 -7.35
CA ALA A 128 15.41 9.66 -8.31
C ALA A 128 15.13 11.06 -7.75
N ILE A 129 14.79 11.14 -6.46
CA ILE A 129 14.58 12.42 -5.76
C ILE A 129 15.86 13.27 -5.76
N SER A 130 17.01 12.64 -5.49
CA SER A 130 18.30 13.33 -5.38
C SER A 130 18.86 13.80 -6.73
N MET A 131 18.51 13.13 -7.82
CA MET A 131 18.93 13.48 -9.18
C MET A 131 17.95 14.43 -9.88
N CYS A 132 16.85 14.80 -9.21
CA CYS A 132 15.83 15.67 -9.78
C CYS A 132 16.40 17.09 -10.01
N PRO A 133 16.30 17.65 -11.22
CA PRO A 133 16.70 19.04 -11.48
C PRO A 133 15.91 20.03 -10.62
N THR A 134 16.53 21.15 -10.23
CA THR A 134 15.91 22.16 -9.35
C THR A 134 14.55 22.65 -9.86
N GLU A 135 14.41 22.83 -11.17
CA GLU A 135 13.18 23.24 -11.85
C GLU A 135 12.02 22.21 -11.73
N SER A 136 12.34 20.96 -11.42
CA SER A 136 11.38 19.85 -11.31
C SER A 136 11.10 19.42 -9.86
N ILE A 137 11.72 20.08 -8.87
CA ILE A 137 11.53 19.74 -7.44
C ILE A 137 10.09 19.96 -6.99
N GLU A 138 9.46 21.09 -7.35
CA GLU A 138 8.06 21.37 -6.95
C GLU A 138 7.06 20.37 -7.56
N PRO A 139 7.13 20.04 -8.87
CA PRO A 139 6.37 18.93 -9.44
C PRO A 139 6.59 17.59 -8.73
N LEU A 140 7.85 17.25 -8.42
CA LEU A 140 8.19 16.01 -7.72
C LEU A 140 7.62 15.98 -6.30
N ARG A 141 7.71 17.08 -5.55
CA ARG A 141 7.07 17.23 -4.24
C ARG A 141 5.57 17.00 -4.35
N GLY A 142 4.92 17.60 -5.35
CA GLY A 142 3.50 17.36 -5.62
C GLY A 142 3.16 15.91 -5.94
N GLN A 143 4.02 15.18 -6.65
CA GLN A 143 3.87 13.74 -6.89
C GLN A 143 4.08 12.92 -5.61
N PHE A 144 5.07 13.29 -4.80
CA PHE A 144 5.32 12.67 -3.51
C PHE A 144 4.15 12.87 -2.55
N THR A 145 3.61 14.08 -2.42
CA THR A 145 2.41 14.36 -1.61
C THR A 145 1.23 13.50 -2.04
N LYS A 146 1.02 13.30 -3.36
CA LYS A 146 -0.01 12.39 -3.86
C LYS A 146 0.25 10.94 -3.46
N ALA A 147 1.50 10.48 -3.57
CA ALA A 147 1.88 9.13 -3.15
C ALA A 147 1.68 8.94 -1.63
N MET A 148 2.09 9.92 -0.81
CA MET A 148 1.93 9.89 0.64
C MET A 148 0.45 9.82 1.05
N LYS A 149 -0.42 10.64 0.43
CA LYS A 149 -1.87 10.56 0.64
C LYS A 149 -2.43 9.18 0.34
N ALA A 150 -2.04 8.60 -0.80
CA ALA A 150 -2.50 7.27 -1.19
C ALA A 150 -2.00 6.16 -0.24
N VAL A 151 -0.77 6.25 0.25
CA VAL A 151 -0.24 5.35 1.28
C VAL A 151 -1.01 5.51 2.60
N ASN A 152 -1.21 6.75 3.06
CA ASN A 152 -1.98 7.04 4.28
C ASN A 152 -3.42 6.52 4.19
N GLU A 153 -4.09 6.74 3.06
CA GLU A 153 -5.43 6.21 2.79
C GLU A 153 -5.44 4.68 2.80
N ARG A 154 -4.42 4.04 2.23
CA ARG A 154 -4.31 2.58 2.21
C ARG A 154 -4.17 2.03 3.61
N VAL A 155 -3.24 2.56 4.42
CA VAL A 155 -3.05 2.10 5.80
C VAL A 155 -4.31 2.35 6.62
N ARG A 156 -4.97 3.50 6.47
CA ARG A 156 -6.23 3.80 7.16
C ARG A 156 -7.33 2.81 6.79
N LYS A 157 -7.45 2.45 5.51
CA LYS A 157 -8.41 1.43 5.04
C LYS A 157 -8.08 0.04 5.58
N GLU A 158 -6.82 -0.36 5.54
CA GLU A 158 -6.40 -1.68 6.07
C GLU A 158 -6.68 -1.78 7.58
N LEU A 159 -6.39 -0.73 8.34
CA LEU A 159 -6.69 -0.68 9.78
C LEU A 159 -8.20 -0.66 10.07
N SER A 160 -9.01 0.02 9.24
CA SER A 160 -10.46 0.10 9.47
C SER A 160 -11.19 -1.20 9.18
N LEU A 161 -10.65 -2.08 8.32
CA LEU A 161 -11.23 -3.39 8.06
C LEU A 161 -11.18 -4.29 9.31
N GLY A 162 -10.15 -4.14 10.13
CA GLY A 162 -9.86 -5.00 11.27
C GLY A 162 -9.08 -6.26 10.86
N PRO A 163 -8.38 -6.91 11.81
CA PRO A 163 -7.40 -7.96 11.51
C PRO A 163 -8.04 -9.19 10.86
N LYS A 164 -9.25 -9.57 11.29
CA LYS A 164 -9.93 -10.77 10.79
C LYS A 164 -10.34 -10.63 9.34
N LEU A 165 -11.03 -9.54 8.99
CA LEU A 165 -11.48 -9.30 7.62
C LEU A 165 -10.30 -9.03 6.68
N SER A 166 -9.28 -8.29 7.13
CA SER A 166 -8.05 -8.10 6.35
C SER A 166 -7.39 -9.45 6.03
N GLY A 167 -7.22 -10.32 7.03
CA GLY A 167 -6.65 -11.65 6.82
C GLY A 167 -7.45 -12.50 5.82
N GLN A 168 -8.78 -12.46 5.90
CA GLN A 168 -9.65 -13.14 4.93
C GLN A 168 -9.47 -12.61 3.51
N ILE A 169 -9.39 -11.28 3.35
CA ILE A 169 -9.17 -10.64 2.04
C ILE A 169 -7.80 -11.02 1.48
N ASP A 170 -6.76 -11.04 2.32
CA ASP A 170 -5.39 -11.35 1.88
C ASP A 170 -5.25 -12.81 1.47
N GLN A 171 -5.92 -13.75 2.15
CA GLN A 171 -6.00 -15.15 1.70
C GLN A 171 -6.65 -15.26 0.32
N ILE A 172 -7.81 -14.63 0.12
CA ILE A 172 -8.49 -14.63 -1.19
C ILE A 172 -7.59 -14.06 -2.30
N ARG A 173 -6.80 -13.02 -1.99
CA ARG A 173 -5.86 -12.43 -2.95
C ARG A 173 -4.70 -13.37 -3.27
N LEU A 174 -4.19 -14.11 -2.29
CA LEU A 174 -3.12 -15.09 -2.47
C LEU A 174 -3.61 -16.25 -3.34
N ASP A 175 -4.76 -16.83 -3.00
CA ASP A 175 -5.36 -17.93 -3.77
C ASP A 175 -5.52 -17.54 -5.25
N LYS A 176 -6.08 -16.36 -5.52
CA LYS A 176 -6.21 -15.85 -6.90
C LYS A 176 -4.88 -15.61 -7.60
N LYS A 177 -3.85 -15.19 -6.86
CA LYS A 177 -2.52 -14.98 -7.44
C LYS A 177 -1.91 -16.32 -7.84
N GLU A 178 -2.05 -17.35 -7.01
CA GLU A 178 -1.62 -18.71 -7.30
C GLU A 178 -2.36 -19.28 -8.52
N GLU A 179 -3.69 -19.16 -8.57
CA GLU A 179 -4.49 -19.53 -9.75
C GLU A 179 -4.00 -18.84 -11.04
N MET A 180 -3.71 -17.54 -10.96
CA MET A 180 -3.19 -16.78 -12.11
C MET A 180 -1.80 -17.26 -12.57
N PHE A 181 -0.91 -17.62 -11.63
CA PHE A 181 0.40 -18.17 -11.96
C PHE A 181 0.29 -19.55 -12.60
N GLU A 182 -0.63 -20.40 -12.13
CA GLU A 182 -0.89 -21.71 -12.72
C GLU A 182 -1.42 -21.58 -14.16
N LEU A 183 -2.32 -20.63 -14.42
CA LEU A 183 -2.82 -20.35 -15.78
C LEU A 183 -1.68 -19.94 -16.72
N ILE A 184 -0.83 -19.01 -16.31
CA ILE A 184 0.33 -18.56 -17.10
C ILE A 184 1.28 -19.72 -17.41
N ASN A 185 1.48 -20.63 -16.46
CA ASN A 185 2.37 -21.79 -16.63
C ASN A 185 1.72 -22.96 -17.39
N SER A 186 0.39 -23.00 -17.49
CA SER A 186 -0.37 -24.03 -18.20
C SER A 186 -0.50 -23.78 -19.70
N GLU A 187 -0.37 -22.52 -20.15
CA GLU A 187 -0.28 -22.20 -21.57
C GLU A 187 1.09 -22.66 -22.11
N PRO A 188 1.15 -23.61 -23.06
CA PRO A 188 2.43 -23.98 -23.65
C PRO A 188 2.99 -22.73 -24.33
N VAL A 189 4.20 -22.30 -23.91
CA VAL A 189 4.98 -21.29 -24.64
C VAL A 189 4.96 -21.73 -26.11
N LYS A 190 4.29 -20.96 -26.97
CA LYS A 190 4.23 -21.29 -28.40
C LYS A 190 5.66 -21.44 -28.88
N GLN A 191 6.06 -22.68 -29.13
CA GLN A 191 7.39 -22.98 -29.63
C GLN A 191 7.48 -22.25 -30.97
N ILE A 192 8.34 -21.25 -31.07
CA ILE A 192 8.52 -20.49 -32.30
C ILE A 192 9.11 -21.48 -33.31
N THR A 193 8.27 -22.06 -34.16
CA THR A 193 8.72 -22.87 -35.28
C THR A 193 9.22 -21.89 -36.34
N TYR A 194 10.54 -21.76 -36.44
CA TYR A 194 11.14 -21.10 -37.59
C TYR A 194 10.66 -21.83 -38.86
N GLY A 195 10.17 -21.09 -39.85
CA GLY A 195 9.82 -21.66 -41.15
C GLY A 195 11.04 -22.36 -41.79
N PRO A 196 10.85 -23.20 -42.81
CA PRO A 196 11.98 -23.82 -43.51
C PRO A 196 12.96 -22.72 -43.91
N VAL A 197 14.24 -22.92 -43.59
CA VAL A 197 15.23 -21.90 -43.91
C VAL A 197 15.40 -21.90 -45.43
N THR A 198 14.79 -20.92 -46.09
CA THR A 198 14.62 -20.91 -47.54
C THR A 198 15.77 -20.26 -48.29
N ASP A 199 16.82 -19.78 -47.61
CA ASP A 199 17.94 -19.11 -48.25
C ASP A 199 19.24 -19.31 -47.47
N ASP A 200 20.01 -20.34 -47.86
CA ASP A 200 21.31 -20.68 -47.28
C ASP A 200 22.26 -19.48 -47.24
N LYS A 201 22.14 -18.54 -48.19
CA LYS A 201 22.96 -17.32 -48.23
C LYS A 201 22.73 -16.41 -47.03
N LYS A 202 21.50 -16.34 -46.50
CA LYS A 202 21.19 -15.55 -45.30
C LYS A 202 21.69 -16.24 -44.02
N ILE A 203 21.71 -17.58 -43.99
CA ILE A 203 22.32 -18.33 -42.89
C ILE A 203 23.83 -18.09 -42.86
N ASP A 204 24.50 -18.26 -44.00
CA ASP A 204 25.95 -18.03 -44.11
C ASP A 204 26.33 -16.59 -43.75
N TYR A 205 25.51 -15.63 -44.17
CA TYR A 205 25.67 -14.23 -43.78
C TYR A 205 25.54 -14.06 -42.26
N ASN A 206 24.50 -14.60 -41.64
CA ASN A 206 24.27 -14.47 -40.20
C ASN A 206 25.35 -15.19 -39.38
N ILE A 207 25.81 -16.37 -39.81
CA ILE A 207 26.92 -17.11 -39.18
C ILE A 207 28.20 -16.26 -39.23
N LYS A 208 28.50 -15.65 -40.38
CA LYS A 208 29.65 -14.72 -40.50
C LYS A 208 29.50 -13.51 -39.58
N GLN A 209 28.32 -12.90 -39.50
CA GLN A 209 28.08 -11.76 -38.60
C GLN A 209 28.26 -12.15 -37.13
N CYS A 210 27.73 -13.30 -36.71
CA CYS A 210 27.94 -13.82 -35.36
C CYS A 210 29.42 -14.13 -35.08
N GLY A 211 30.18 -14.62 -36.07
CA GLY A 211 31.63 -14.84 -35.98
C GLY A 211 32.40 -13.53 -35.77
N MET A 212 32.09 -12.51 -36.58
CA MET A 212 32.70 -11.17 -36.43
C MET A 212 32.40 -10.55 -35.06
N LEU A 213 31.18 -10.69 -34.56
CA LEU A 213 30.82 -10.21 -33.21
C LEU A 213 31.61 -10.91 -32.10
N ARG A 214 31.85 -12.23 -32.24
CA ARG A 214 32.70 -12.97 -31.28
C ARG A 214 34.15 -12.50 -31.31
N GLU A 215 34.72 -12.27 -32.49
CA GLU A 215 36.10 -11.76 -32.62
C GLU A 215 36.24 -10.35 -32.04
N VAL A 216 35.28 -9.46 -32.31
CA VAL A 216 35.26 -8.11 -31.74
C VAL A 216 35.17 -8.18 -30.21
N TYR A 217 34.33 -9.07 -29.68
CA TYR A 217 34.23 -9.28 -28.24
C TYR A 217 35.52 -9.86 -27.64
N ALA A 218 36.15 -10.84 -28.29
CA ALA A 218 37.41 -11.42 -27.83
C ALA A 218 38.54 -10.39 -27.79
N ARG A 219 38.69 -9.57 -28.84
CA ARG A 219 39.67 -8.48 -28.85
C ARG A 219 39.40 -7.42 -27.79
N ALA A 220 38.13 -7.11 -27.54
CA ALA A 220 37.74 -6.18 -26.47
C ALA A 220 38.07 -6.73 -25.06
N GLN A 221 38.06 -8.05 -24.88
CA GLN A 221 38.48 -8.72 -23.64
C GLN A 221 40.00 -8.76 -23.50
N GLU A 222 40.73 -9.06 -24.57
CA GLU A 222 42.21 -9.07 -24.57
C GLU A 222 42.78 -7.67 -24.31
N GLY A 223 42.22 -6.62 -24.92
CA GLY A 223 42.63 -5.24 -24.67
C GLY A 223 42.31 -4.71 -23.26
N ARG A 224 41.44 -5.40 -22.51
CA ARG A 224 41.22 -5.14 -21.07
C ARG A 224 42.26 -5.82 -20.18
N LEU A 225 42.80 -6.97 -20.58
CA LEU A 225 43.82 -7.72 -19.82
C LEU A 225 45.24 -7.16 -19.98
N THR A 226 45.51 -6.34 -21.01
CA THR A 226 46.82 -5.72 -21.24
C THR A 226 46.97 -4.32 -20.63
N ASN A 227 45.94 -3.81 -19.95
CA ASN A 227 45.92 -2.48 -19.31
C ASN A 227 45.73 -2.56 -17.78
N GLU A 228 45.91 -3.74 -17.18
CA GLU A 228 46.17 -3.96 -15.74
C GLU A 228 47.67 -4.27 -15.54
#